data_AF-A6HB92-F1
#
_entry.id   AF-A6HB92-F1
#
_cell.length_a   1.000
_cell.length_b   1.000
_cell.length_c   1.000
_cell.angle_alpha   90.00
_cell.angle_beta   90.00
_cell.angle_gamma   90.00
#
_symmetry.space_group_name_H-M   'P 1'
#
loop_
_entity.id
_entity.type
_entity.pdbx_description
1 polymer ?
#
loop_
_entity_poly.entity_id
_entity_poly.type
_entity_poly.pdbx_seq_one_letter_code
_entity_poly.pdbx_strand_id
1 'polypeptide(L)'
;MAVGCVIELASKVASGELKNGFAVVRPPGHHAEESAAMGFCFFNSVAITAKYLRDQLNISKILIVDLDVHHGNGTQQAFYADPSILYISLHRYDEGNFFPGSGAPNEVGVGLGEGYNVNIAWTGGLDPPMGDVEYLEAFRTVVMPVAREFDPDMVLVSAGFDALEGHTPPLGGYKALVI
;
A
#
# COMPACT_ATOMS: atom_id res chain seq x y z
N MET A 1 -8.60 15.52 9.80
CA MET A 1 -9.62 14.55 10.27
C MET A 1 -9.24 13.13 9.90
N ALA A 2 -9.15 12.75 8.61
CA ALA A 2 -8.80 11.39 8.16
C ALA A 2 -7.55 10.80 8.85
N VAL A 3 -6.40 11.48 8.78
CA VAL A 3 -5.14 11.04 9.41
C VAL A 3 -5.33 10.71 10.90
N GLY A 4 -6.00 11.59 11.66
CA GLY A 4 -6.23 11.38 13.08
C GLY A 4 -7.10 10.16 13.38
N CYS A 5 -8.12 9.89 12.56
CA CYS A 5 -8.95 8.69 12.70
C CYS A 5 -8.13 7.40 12.48
N VAL A 6 -7.21 7.40 11.52
CA VAL A 6 -6.33 6.25 11.25
C VAL A 6 -5.34 6.05 12.40
N ILE A 7 -4.73 7.12 12.90
CA ILE A 7 -3.83 7.07 14.07
C ILE A 7 -4.56 6.51 15.30
N GLU A 8 -5.76 7.03 15.61
CA GLU A 8 -6.53 6.58 16.78
C GLU A 8 -6.84 5.08 16.70
N LEU A 9 -7.34 4.62 15.55
CA LEU A 9 -7.68 3.22 15.34
C LEU A 9 -6.44 2.32 15.47
N ALA A 10 -5.35 2.69 14.79
CA ALA A 10 -4.13 1.90 14.79
C ALA A 10 -3.45 1.88 16.17
N SER A 11 -3.54 2.97 16.94
CA SER A 11 -3.01 3.04 18.31
C SER A 11 -3.76 2.09 19.25
N LYS A 12 -5.10 1.99 19.11
CA LYS A 12 -5.92 1.04 19.87
C LYS A 12 -5.65 -0.41 19.51
N VAL A 13 -5.33 -0.69 18.24
CA VAL A 13 -4.89 -2.04 17.83
C VAL A 13 -3.49 -2.33 18.37
N ALA A 14 -2.56 -1.38 18.28
CA ALA A 14 -1.18 -1.53 18.76
C ALA A 14 -1.12 -1.75 20.29
N SER A 15 -2.02 -1.13 21.06
CA SER A 15 -2.10 -1.29 22.52
C SER A 15 -2.82 -2.57 22.97
N GLY A 16 -3.43 -3.31 22.04
CA GLY A 16 -4.26 -4.49 22.35
C GLY A 16 -5.66 -4.15 22.89
N GLU A 17 -6.08 -2.89 22.91
CA GLU A 17 -7.47 -2.50 23.22
C GLU A 17 -8.44 -3.08 22.17
N LEU A 18 -8.02 -3.13 20.91
CA LEU A 18 -8.74 -3.73 19.80
C LEU A 18 -7.91 -4.84 19.15
N LYS A 19 -8.57 -5.87 18.62
CA LYS A 19 -7.90 -6.93 17.86
C LYS A 19 -7.51 -6.47 16.45
N ASN A 20 -8.38 -5.70 15.79
CA ASN A 20 -8.21 -5.18 14.44
C ASN A 20 -9.15 -3.98 14.23
N GLY A 21 -9.10 -3.38 13.05
CA GLY A 21 -9.98 -2.26 12.71
C GLY A 21 -10.02 -1.96 11.21
N PHE A 22 -11.07 -1.24 10.80
CA PHE A 22 -11.20 -0.69 9.46
C PHE A 22 -11.57 0.79 9.56
N ALA A 23 -10.75 1.68 8.98
CA ALA A 23 -10.98 3.12 9.01
C ALA A 23 -11.76 3.57 7.76
N VAL A 24 -13.03 3.94 7.94
CA VAL A 24 -13.85 4.52 6.86
C VAL A 24 -13.56 6.01 6.75
N VAL A 25 -12.53 6.38 5.96
CA VAL A 25 -12.01 7.76 5.89
C VAL A 25 -11.93 8.30 4.46
N ARG A 26 -11.92 9.63 4.34
CA ARG A 26 -11.66 10.36 3.11
C ARG A 26 -11.08 11.77 3.41
N PRO A 27 -10.39 12.44 2.48
CA PRO A 27 -9.89 11.95 1.17
C PRO A 27 -8.86 10.81 1.32
N PRO A 28 -8.46 10.11 0.22
CA PRO A 28 -7.38 9.14 0.24
C PRO A 28 -6.03 9.79 0.60
N GLY A 29 -4.98 8.97 0.76
CA GLY A 29 -3.68 9.45 1.23
C GLY A 29 -2.44 8.94 0.49
N HIS A 30 -2.46 7.74 -0.10
CA HIS A 30 -1.24 7.05 -0.53
C HIS A 30 -0.46 7.73 -1.69
N HIS A 31 -1.06 8.68 -2.41
CA HIS A 31 -0.38 9.48 -3.43
C HIS A 31 0.20 10.80 -2.91
N ALA A 32 -0.08 11.20 -1.66
CA ALA A 32 0.47 12.42 -1.10
C ALA A 32 1.96 12.21 -0.76
N GLU A 33 2.82 12.94 -1.45
CA GLU A 33 4.27 12.97 -1.23
C GLU A 33 4.65 14.00 -0.15
N GLU A 34 5.93 14.06 0.23
CA GLU A 34 6.44 14.95 1.28
C GLU A 34 6.00 16.41 1.08
N SER A 35 6.04 16.89 -0.16
CA SER A 35 5.77 18.29 -0.52
C SER A 35 4.80 18.44 -1.69
N ALA A 36 4.03 17.40 -2.03
CA ALA A 36 3.08 17.45 -3.15
C ALA A 36 1.77 16.70 -2.86
N ALA A 37 0.64 17.36 -3.15
CA ALA A 37 -0.68 16.76 -3.18
C ALA A 37 -1.03 16.35 -4.62
N MET A 38 -1.51 15.13 -4.83
CA MET A 38 -1.91 14.60 -6.13
C MET A 38 -2.88 13.42 -5.96
N GLY A 39 -3.58 13.01 -7.03
CA GLY A 39 -4.49 11.85 -6.97
C GLY A 39 -5.53 11.95 -5.86
N PHE A 40 -6.09 13.16 -5.63
CA PHE A 40 -7.01 13.49 -4.54
C PHE A 40 -6.43 13.41 -3.11
N CYS A 41 -5.14 13.05 -2.96
CA CYS A 41 -4.45 12.89 -1.70
C CYS A 41 -3.74 14.19 -1.28
N PHE A 42 -3.98 14.62 -0.04
CA PHE A 42 -3.32 15.79 0.56
C PHE A 42 -2.32 15.43 1.66
N PHE A 43 -2.65 14.40 2.45
CA PHE A 43 -1.80 13.88 3.52
C PHE A 43 -1.86 12.35 3.51
N ASN A 44 -0.71 11.70 3.60
CA ASN A 44 -0.64 10.26 3.59
C ASN A 44 -0.99 9.67 4.96
N SER A 45 -2.28 9.37 5.17
CA SER A 45 -2.79 8.89 6.46
C SER A 45 -2.10 7.61 6.95
N VAL A 46 -1.81 6.66 6.06
CA VAL A 46 -1.16 5.39 6.41
C VAL A 46 0.33 5.61 6.72
N ALA A 47 1.05 6.37 5.89
CA ALA A 47 2.47 6.65 6.15
C ALA A 47 2.68 7.46 7.44
N ILE A 48 1.86 8.49 7.70
CA ILE A 48 1.92 9.25 8.95
C ILE A 48 1.63 8.34 10.15
N THR A 49 0.67 7.41 10.02
CA THR A 49 0.35 6.45 11.07
C THR A 49 1.51 5.48 11.32
N ALA A 50 2.11 4.92 10.28
CA ALA A 50 3.27 4.03 10.41
C ALA A 50 4.43 4.73 11.13
N LYS A 51 4.74 5.97 10.73
CA LYS A 51 5.75 6.80 11.40
C LYS A 51 5.40 7.07 12.86
N TYR A 52 4.15 7.38 13.17
CA TYR A 52 3.69 7.59 14.54
C TYR A 52 3.83 6.31 15.40
N LEU A 53 3.39 5.16 14.91
CA LEU A 53 3.48 3.89 15.63
C LEU A 53 4.95 3.52 15.92
N ARG A 54 5.83 3.69 14.94
CA ARG A 54 7.25 3.42 15.11
C ARG A 54 7.91 4.39 16.09
N ASP A 55 7.74 5.69 15.87
CA ASP A 55 8.47 6.73 16.60
C ASP A 55 7.91 6.97 18.02
N GLN A 56 6.61 6.74 18.25
CA GLN A 56 5.94 7.04 19.52
C GLN A 56 5.56 5.79 20.32
N LEU A 57 5.28 4.67 19.65
CA LEU A 57 4.87 3.41 20.31
C LEU A 57 5.91 2.29 20.19
N ASN A 58 7.10 2.59 19.62
CA ASN A 58 8.22 1.65 19.47
C ASN A 58 7.87 0.36 18.72
N ILE A 59 6.91 0.41 17.80
CA ILE A 59 6.62 -0.72 16.90
C ILE A 59 7.78 -0.84 15.91
N SER A 60 8.51 -1.96 15.94
CA SER A 60 9.83 -2.06 15.33
C SER A 60 9.79 -2.47 13.86
N LYS A 61 8.85 -3.33 13.48
CA LYS A 61 8.64 -3.79 12.10
C LYS A 61 7.19 -3.60 11.68
N ILE A 62 6.94 -2.73 10.70
CA ILE A 62 5.58 -2.48 10.18
C ILE A 62 5.50 -2.91 8.72
N LEU A 63 4.53 -3.75 8.39
CA LEU A 63 4.19 -4.08 7.01
C LEU A 63 3.07 -3.14 6.54
N ILE A 64 3.26 -2.51 5.40
CA ILE A 64 2.22 -1.78 4.68
C ILE A 64 1.90 -2.54 3.39
N VAL A 65 0.66 -3.01 3.25
CA VAL A 65 0.16 -3.58 2.00
C VAL A 65 -0.77 -2.57 1.33
N ASP A 66 -0.48 -2.18 0.11
CA ASP A 66 -1.32 -1.30 -0.70
C ASP A 66 -2.06 -2.11 -1.76
N LEU A 67 -3.40 -2.15 -1.61
CA LEU A 67 -4.33 -2.91 -2.46
C LEU A 67 -5.10 -2.02 -3.45
N ASP A 68 -4.90 -0.71 -3.37
CA ASP A 68 -5.43 0.21 -4.38
C ASP A 68 -4.84 -0.13 -5.76
N VAL A 69 -5.64 -0.03 -6.82
CA VAL A 69 -5.20 -0.39 -8.17
C VAL A 69 -4.08 0.53 -8.66
N HIS A 70 -3.91 1.70 -8.05
CA HIS A 70 -2.85 2.66 -8.33
C HIS A 70 -1.68 2.49 -7.36
N HIS A 71 -0.47 2.72 -7.87
CA HIS A 71 0.72 2.70 -7.02
C HIS A 71 0.69 3.82 -5.97
N GLY A 72 0.85 3.47 -4.69
CA GLY A 72 0.98 4.41 -3.57
C GLY A 72 2.34 5.11 -3.51
N ASN A 73 2.64 5.94 -4.51
CA ASN A 73 3.92 6.64 -4.68
C ASN A 73 4.38 7.46 -3.45
N GLY A 74 3.44 8.07 -2.72
CA GLY A 74 3.76 8.81 -1.51
C GLY A 74 4.19 7.91 -0.35
N THR A 75 3.59 6.71 -0.25
CA THR A 75 3.98 5.72 0.76
C THR A 75 5.35 5.14 0.45
N GLN A 76 5.60 4.78 -0.82
CA GLN A 76 6.92 4.35 -1.29
C GLN A 76 7.99 5.39 -0.95
N GLN A 77 7.77 6.66 -1.32
CA GLN A 77 8.72 7.75 -1.04
C GLN A 77 9.02 7.90 0.45
N ALA A 78 8.00 7.80 1.31
CA ALA A 78 8.14 8.02 2.75
C ALA A 78 9.09 7.02 3.44
N PHE A 79 9.23 5.81 2.89
CA PHE A 79 9.96 4.71 3.54
C PHE A 79 11.04 4.07 2.65
N TYR A 80 11.34 4.66 1.50
CA TYR A 80 12.22 4.05 0.49
C TYR A 80 13.62 3.68 1.00
N ALA A 81 14.10 4.33 2.07
CA ALA A 81 15.40 4.07 2.68
C ALA A 81 15.32 3.36 4.05
N ASP A 82 14.14 2.92 4.46
CA ASP A 82 13.86 2.50 5.84
C ASP A 82 13.56 1.00 5.95
N PRO A 83 14.48 0.18 6.50
CA PRO A 83 14.26 -1.26 6.64
C PRO A 83 13.26 -1.64 7.74
N SER A 84 12.83 -0.69 8.59
CA SER A 84 11.82 -0.97 9.61
C SER A 84 10.40 -1.04 9.04
N ILE A 85 10.21 -0.58 7.79
CA ILE A 85 8.92 -0.56 7.11
C ILE A 85 9.06 -1.33 5.80
N LEU A 86 8.33 -2.44 5.69
CA LEU A 86 8.18 -3.16 4.43
C LEU A 86 6.93 -2.62 3.71
N TYR A 87 7.11 -2.07 2.52
CA TYR A 87 6.02 -1.63 1.66
C TYR A 87 5.83 -2.62 0.50
N ILE A 88 4.61 -3.13 0.34
CA ILE A 88 4.20 -3.98 -0.78
C ILE A 88 3.01 -3.33 -1.47
N SER A 89 3.11 -3.11 -2.78
CA SER A 89 1.99 -2.58 -3.59
C SER A 89 1.63 -3.54 -4.71
N LEU A 90 0.34 -3.78 -4.90
CA LEU A 90 -0.23 -4.50 -6.04
C LEU A 90 -0.99 -3.51 -6.90
N HIS A 91 -0.44 -3.13 -8.04
CA HIS A 91 -1.01 -2.04 -8.82
C HIS A 91 -0.90 -2.29 -10.32
N ARG A 92 -1.80 -1.67 -11.07
CA ARG A 92 -1.73 -1.59 -12.51
C ARG A 92 -0.60 -0.64 -12.89
N TYR A 93 0.39 -1.15 -13.60
CA TYR A 93 1.57 -0.38 -13.98
C TYR A 93 1.60 -0.12 -15.49
N ASP A 94 1.37 -1.17 -16.30
CA ASP A 94 1.39 -1.11 -17.77
C ASP A 94 2.61 -0.36 -18.32
N GLU A 95 3.81 -0.73 -17.86
CA GLU A 95 5.09 -0.09 -18.23
C GLU A 95 5.14 1.43 -17.95
N GLY A 96 4.48 1.86 -16.87
CA GLY A 96 4.41 3.27 -16.46
C GLY A 96 3.34 4.09 -17.20
N ASN A 97 2.46 3.43 -17.97
CA ASN A 97 1.40 4.11 -18.73
C ASN A 97 0.06 4.20 -17.98
N PHE A 98 -0.01 3.73 -16.73
CA PHE A 98 -1.17 3.89 -15.85
C PHE A 98 -0.85 4.83 -14.68
N PHE A 99 -1.82 5.63 -14.24
CA PHE A 99 -1.59 6.59 -13.15
C PHE A 99 -1.11 5.87 -11.87
N PRO A 100 -0.11 6.41 -11.13
CA PRO A 100 0.62 7.66 -11.36
C PRO A 100 1.86 7.52 -12.27
N GLY A 101 2.16 6.33 -12.78
CA GLY A 101 3.29 6.03 -13.67
C GLY A 101 4.58 5.58 -12.97
N SER A 102 4.62 5.62 -11.64
CA SER A 102 5.71 5.08 -10.81
C SER A 102 5.40 3.66 -10.32
N GLY A 103 6.33 3.05 -9.59
CA GLY A 103 6.13 1.72 -9.01
C GLY A 103 6.73 0.60 -9.86
N ALA A 104 7.80 0.86 -10.62
CA ALA A 104 8.42 -0.19 -11.42
C ALA A 104 8.93 -1.35 -10.54
N PRO A 105 8.96 -2.60 -11.04
CA PRO A 105 9.43 -3.76 -10.28
C PRO A 105 10.89 -3.65 -9.77
N ASN A 106 11.72 -2.83 -10.42
CA ASN A 106 13.11 -2.61 -10.04
C ASN A 106 13.30 -1.48 -9.02
N GLU A 107 12.23 -0.80 -8.60
CA GLU A 107 12.25 0.18 -7.51
C GLU A 107 12.20 -0.56 -6.15
N VAL A 108 13.35 -1.04 -5.69
CA VAL A 108 13.45 -1.97 -4.54
C VAL A 108 13.87 -1.29 -3.22
N GLY A 109 13.86 0.04 -3.17
CA GLY A 109 14.39 0.82 -2.04
C GLY A 109 15.83 1.30 -2.28
N VAL A 110 16.42 1.93 -1.26
CA VAL A 110 17.78 2.49 -1.33
C VAL A 110 18.51 2.38 0.00
N GLY A 111 19.82 2.21 -0.03
CA GLY A 111 20.65 2.19 1.17
C GLY A 111 20.23 1.05 2.10
N LEU A 112 19.87 1.36 3.34
CA LEU A 112 19.42 0.34 4.29
C LEU A 112 18.04 -0.24 3.95
N GLY A 113 17.22 0.50 3.20
CA GLY A 113 15.88 0.06 2.78
C GLY A 113 15.87 -0.79 1.50
N GLU A 114 17.02 -1.08 0.90
CA GLU A 114 17.09 -1.96 -0.26
C GLU A 114 16.54 -3.36 0.09
N GLY A 115 15.56 -3.83 -0.67
CA GLY A 115 14.80 -5.06 -0.42
C GLY A 115 13.51 -4.89 0.40
N TYR A 116 13.25 -3.70 0.94
CA TYR A 116 12.05 -3.42 1.77
C TYR A 116 10.95 -2.64 1.02
N ASN A 117 11.10 -2.50 -0.30
CA ASN A 117 10.07 -1.99 -1.20
C ASN A 117 9.79 -3.03 -2.29
N VAL A 118 8.55 -3.52 -2.36
CA VAL A 118 8.14 -4.57 -3.30
C VAL A 118 6.96 -4.10 -4.15
N ASN A 119 7.24 -3.89 -5.43
CA ASN A 119 6.24 -3.51 -6.41
C ASN A 119 5.79 -4.71 -7.24
N ILE A 120 4.56 -5.17 -7.00
CA ILE A 120 3.86 -6.14 -7.85
C ILE A 120 3.14 -5.32 -8.93
N ALA A 121 3.92 -4.91 -9.93
CA ALA A 121 3.52 -4.02 -11.00
C ALA A 121 2.94 -4.80 -12.19
N TRP A 122 1.62 -4.90 -12.25
CA TRP A 122 0.92 -5.60 -13.32
C TRP A 122 1.12 -4.89 -14.66
N THR A 123 1.56 -5.65 -15.65
CA THR A 123 1.80 -5.18 -17.03
C THR A 123 1.13 -6.13 -18.01
N GLY A 124 0.74 -5.62 -19.17
CA GLY A 124 0.02 -6.37 -20.21
C GLY A 124 -1.36 -5.78 -20.53
N GLY A 125 -1.74 -4.68 -19.88
CA GLY A 125 -3.00 -4.00 -20.12
C GLY A 125 -4.19 -4.77 -19.58
N LEU A 126 -5.27 -4.79 -20.36
CA LEU A 126 -6.56 -5.36 -20.01
C LEU A 126 -6.93 -6.53 -20.95
N ASP A 127 -5.94 -7.34 -21.33
CA ASP A 127 -6.09 -8.48 -22.26
C ASP A 127 -5.47 -9.79 -21.71
N PRO A 128 -6.17 -10.52 -20.84
CA PRO A 128 -7.39 -10.12 -20.12
C PRO A 128 -7.10 -9.18 -18.94
N PRO A 129 -8.11 -8.50 -18.37
CA PRO A 129 -7.95 -7.79 -17.10
C PRO A 129 -7.58 -8.75 -15.97
N MET A 130 -6.75 -8.28 -15.03
CA MET A 130 -6.44 -9.03 -13.81
C MET A 130 -7.71 -9.22 -12.97
N GLY A 131 -7.81 -10.37 -12.29
CA GLY A 131 -8.90 -10.68 -11.36
C GLY A 131 -8.43 -11.51 -10.17
N ASP A 132 -9.36 -12.25 -9.56
CA ASP A 132 -9.11 -12.99 -8.31
C ASP A 132 -7.93 -13.95 -8.41
N VAL A 133 -7.78 -14.66 -9.54
CA VAL A 133 -6.73 -15.67 -9.71
C VAL A 133 -5.35 -15.03 -9.65
N GLU A 134 -5.16 -13.91 -10.34
CA GLU A 134 -3.87 -13.22 -10.40
C GLU A 134 -3.52 -12.58 -9.04
N TYR A 135 -4.49 -11.98 -8.36
CA TYR A 135 -4.30 -11.44 -7.01
C TYR A 135 -3.98 -12.56 -6.00
N LEU A 136 -4.74 -13.67 -6.00
CA LEU A 136 -4.48 -14.81 -5.12
C LEU A 136 -3.10 -15.43 -5.38
N GLU A 137 -2.68 -15.51 -6.64
CA GLU A 137 -1.36 -16.01 -6.99
C GLU A 137 -0.24 -15.07 -6.51
N ALA A 138 -0.39 -13.75 -6.69
CA ALA A 138 0.54 -12.76 -6.13
C ALA A 138 0.64 -12.86 -4.61
N PHE A 139 -0.50 -13.03 -3.92
CA PHE A 139 -0.50 -13.25 -2.48
C PHE A 139 0.24 -14.52 -2.08
N ARG A 140 -0.04 -15.62 -2.78
CA ARG A 140 0.54 -16.93 -2.49
C ARG A 140 2.05 -16.97 -2.75
N THR A 141 2.52 -16.32 -3.81
CA THR A 141 3.91 -16.44 -4.29
C THR A 141 4.82 -15.30 -3.88
N VAL A 142 4.28 -14.11 -3.60
CA VAL A 142 5.07 -12.92 -3.27
C VAL A 142 4.66 -12.34 -1.91
N VAL A 143 3.42 -11.86 -1.75
CA VAL A 143 3.02 -11.10 -0.56
C VAL A 143 3.19 -11.91 0.72
N MET A 144 2.63 -13.13 0.77
CA MET A 144 2.65 -13.94 1.98
C MET A 144 4.05 -14.49 2.32
N PRO A 145 4.85 -15.00 1.36
CA PRO A 145 6.23 -15.38 1.64
C PRO A 145 7.07 -14.21 2.19
N VAL A 146 7.06 -13.05 1.52
CA VAL A 146 7.84 -11.87 1.94
C VAL A 146 7.36 -11.34 3.29
N ALA A 147 6.04 -11.23 3.49
CA ALA A 147 5.48 -10.78 4.77
C ALA A 147 5.84 -11.72 5.93
N ARG A 148 5.87 -13.03 5.71
CA ARG A 148 6.25 -14.02 6.73
C ARG A 148 7.74 -13.98 7.06
N GLU A 149 8.59 -13.74 6.07
CA GLU A 149 10.03 -13.58 6.29
C GLU A 149 10.34 -12.28 7.04
N PHE A 150 9.63 -11.19 6.71
CA PHE A 150 9.74 -9.92 7.42
C PHE A 150 9.21 -9.99 8.86
N ASP A 151 8.19 -10.82 9.12
CA ASP A 151 7.62 -11.08 10.45
C ASP A 151 7.20 -9.77 11.17
N PRO A 152 6.21 -9.03 10.63
CA PRO A 152 5.87 -7.69 11.13
C PRO A 152 5.19 -7.72 12.52
N ASP A 153 5.47 -6.71 13.32
CA ASP A 153 4.78 -6.45 14.60
C ASP A 153 3.38 -5.84 14.38
N MET A 154 3.21 -5.12 13.27
CA MET A 154 1.95 -4.47 12.86
C MET A 154 1.77 -4.54 11.35
N VAL A 155 0.52 -4.73 10.91
CA VAL A 155 0.14 -4.65 9.50
C VAL A 155 -0.83 -3.49 9.31
N LEU A 156 -0.50 -2.59 8.38
CA LEU A 156 -1.38 -1.55 7.89
C LEU A 156 -1.75 -1.85 6.43
N VAL A 157 -2.98 -1.52 6.04
CA VAL A 157 -3.45 -1.75 4.66
C VAL A 157 -3.98 -0.44 4.10
N SER A 158 -3.40 0.01 2.98
CA SER A 158 -4.02 1.01 2.11
C SER A 158 -5.08 0.29 1.27
N ALA A 159 -6.31 0.24 1.78
CA ALA A 159 -7.40 -0.54 1.21
C ALA A 159 -8.22 0.25 0.18
N GLY A 160 -7.64 0.49 -1.00
CA GLY A 160 -8.39 0.91 -2.18
C GLY A 160 -9.23 -0.25 -2.76
N PHE A 161 -10.35 0.08 -3.39
CA PHE A 161 -11.29 -0.93 -3.93
C PHE A 161 -11.57 -0.76 -5.43
N ASP A 162 -10.77 0.06 -6.11
CA ASP A 162 -10.88 0.36 -7.55
C ASP A 162 -10.31 -0.74 -8.47
N ALA A 163 -9.66 -1.75 -7.90
CA ALA A 163 -9.35 -3.01 -8.59
C ALA A 163 -10.57 -3.94 -8.72
N LEU A 164 -11.65 -3.70 -7.94
CA LEU A 164 -12.85 -4.52 -8.00
C LEU A 164 -13.62 -4.31 -9.31
N GLU A 165 -14.34 -5.35 -9.72
CA GLU A 165 -15.26 -5.28 -10.86
C GLU A 165 -16.26 -4.11 -10.71
N GLY A 166 -16.46 -3.38 -11.80
CA GLY A 166 -17.36 -2.21 -11.86
C GLY A 166 -16.65 -0.89 -12.11
N HIS A 167 -15.32 -0.85 -11.98
CA HIS A 167 -14.51 0.33 -12.32
C HIS A 167 -14.11 0.32 -13.80
N THR A 168 -14.25 1.47 -14.47
CA THR A 168 -13.94 1.59 -15.90
C THR A 168 -12.43 1.57 -16.15
N PRO A 169 -11.98 1.18 -17.36
CA PRO A 169 -10.55 1.11 -17.71
C PRO A 169 -9.69 2.34 -17.40
N PRO A 170 -10.18 3.60 -17.46
CA PRO A 170 -9.36 4.76 -17.10
C PRO A 170 -9.12 4.92 -15.58
N LEU A 171 -9.97 4.35 -14.73
CA LEU A 171 -9.86 4.43 -13.26
C LEU A 171 -9.28 3.16 -12.65
N GLY A 172 -9.50 2.00 -13.26
CA GLY A 172 -8.94 0.73 -12.81
C GLY A 172 -8.94 -0.27 -13.95
N GLY A 173 -10.10 -0.89 -14.18
CA GLY A 173 -10.33 -1.79 -15.32
C GLY A 173 -10.14 -3.28 -15.01
N TYR A 174 -9.80 -3.62 -13.77
CA TYR A 174 -9.69 -4.99 -13.29
C TYR A 174 -11.04 -5.59 -12.88
N LYS A 175 -11.03 -6.89 -12.61
CA LYS A 175 -12.21 -7.71 -12.34
C LYS A 175 -12.03 -8.57 -11.09
N ALA A 176 -11.33 -8.07 -10.08
CA ALA A 176 -11.32 -8.72 -8.78
C ALA A 176 -12.73 -8.66 -8.18
N LEU A 177 -13.19 -9.75 -7.58
CA LEU A 177 -14.42 -9.82 -6.79
C LEU A 177 -14.10 -9.74 -5.30
N VAL A 178 -12.88 -10.15 -4.91
CA VAL A 178 -12.42 -10.12 -3.53
C VAL A 178 -10.95 -9.69 -3.48
N ILE A 179 -10.65 -8.75 -2.59
CA ILE A 179 -9.31 -8.34 -2.17
C ILE A 179 -9.23 -8.35 -0.64
#